data_AF-A0A2Z6QYW1-F1
#
_entry.id   AF-A0A2Z6QYW1-F1
#
_cell.length_a   1.000
_cell.length_b   1.000
_cell.length_c   1.000
_cell.angle_alpha   90.00
_cell.angle_beta   90.00
_cell.angle_gamma   90.00
#
_symmetry.space_group_name_H-M   'P 1'
#
loop_
_entity.id
_entity.type
_entity.pdbx_description
1 polymer ?
#
loop_
_entity_poly.entity_id
_entity_poly.type
_entity_poly.pdbx_seq_one_letter_code
_entity_poly.pdbx_strand_id
1 'polypeptide(L)'
;MPPISRRNHQLKKAREVRAQKLKEKKDNDLKLTNKVYRQRNKLTAAVQQLSDKEIPAANHFITTMRYPKGPDAGKLLSPYLQTIAYNSIADSLYKRRLSIESLKDEKDQLEMENKKLNQQTKKLIGKTKSLGAQVEHLRNQKLQYVSEIRSLV
;
A
#
# COMPACT_ATOMS: atom_id res chain seq x y z
N MET A 1 -2.07 68.12 26.48
CA MET A 1 -0.86 67.42 25.99
C MET A 1 -0.31 66.54 27.12
N PRO A 2 0.18 65.32 26.87
CA PRO A 2 0.78 64.50 27.93
C PRO A 2 2.04 65.17 28.47
N PRO A 3 2.31 65.13 29.78
CA PRO A 3 3.53 65.69 30.35
C PRO A 3 4.76 64.98 29.77
N ILE A 4 5.82 65.75 29.47
CA ILE A 4 7.06 65.32 28.80
C ILE A 4 7.67 64.06 29.44
N SER A 5 7.55 63.93 30.77
CA SER A 5 7.95 62.75 31.56
C SER A 5 7.27 61.44 31.13
N ARG A 6 5.95 61.45 30.88
CA ARG A 6 5.20 60.24 30.46
C ARG A 6 5.62 59.79 29.06
N ARG A 7 5.91 60.73 28.16
CA ARG A 7 6.36 60.45 26.79
C ARG A 7 7.73 59.77 26.77
N ASN A 8 8.66 60.25 27.59
CA ASN A 8 9.99 59.65 27.73
C ASN A 8 9.96 58.25 28.35
N HIS A 9 9.06 58.02 29.32
CA HIS A 9 8.88 56.70 29.91
C HIS A 9 8.34 55.68 28.89
N GLN A 10 7.35 56.07 28.08
CA GLN A 10 6.81 55.23 27.00
C GLN A 10 7.87 54.89 25.94
N LEU A 11 8.69 55.86 25.54
CA LEU A 11 9.79 55.65 24.60
C LEU A 11 10.85 54.68 25.15
N LYS A 12 11.20 54.80 26.44
CA LYS A 12 12.14 53.88 27.10
C LYS A 12 11.60 52.45 27.11
N LYS A 13 10.32 52.28 27.48
CA LYS A 13 9.65 50.96 27.49
C LYS A 13 9.57 50.34 26.08
N ALA A 14 9.28 51.15 25.05
CA ALA A 14 9.25 50.68 23.66
C ALA A 14 10.64 50.22 23.16
N ARG A 15 11.71 50.93 23.54
CA ARG A 15 13.10 50.53 23.23
C ARG A 15 13.48 49.23 23.93
N GLU A 16 13.07 49.05 25.18
CA GLU A 16 13.32 47.85 25.97
C GLU A 16 12.62 46.61 25.39
N VAL A 17 11.34 46.74 25.03
CA VAL A 17 10.59 45.67 24.33
C VAL A 17 11.23 45.30 23.00
N ARG A 18 11.73 46.28 22.24
CA ARG A 18 12.43 46.03 20.97
C ARG A 18 13.76 45.30 21.20
N ALA A 19 14.50 45.66 22.25
CA ALA A 19 15.75 44.99 22.61
C ALA A 19 15.52 43.54 23.07
N GLN A 20 14.45 43.28 23.84
CA GLN A 20 14.05 41.93 24.25
C GLN A 20 13.71 41.06 23.03
N LYS A 21 12.86 41.55 22.11
CA LYS A 21 12.52 40.83 20.86
C LYS A 21 13.74 40.53 19.98
N LEU A 22 14.72 41.45 19.93
CA LEU A 22 15.97 41.23 19.19
C LEU A 22 16.86 40.17 19.84
N LYS A 23 16.93 40.11 21.17
CA LYS A 23 17.64 39.06 21.90
C LYS A 23 16.98 37.69 21.70
N GLU A 24 15.66 37.62 21.87
CA GLU A 24 14.89 36.38 21.65
C GLU A 24 15.07 35.83 20.23
N LYS A 25 15.08 36.71 19.22
CA LYS A 25 15.33 36.30 17.83
C LYS A 25 16.72 35.70 17.67
N LYS A 26 17.76 36.35 18.21
CA LYS A 26 19.14 35.82 18.17
C LYS A 26 19.29 34.49 18.90
N ASP A 27 18.65 34.34 20.05
CA ASP A 27 18.69 33.10 20.83
C ASP A 27 17.97 31.96 20.09
N ASN A 28 16.85 32.25 19.42
CA ASN A 28 16.15 31.28 18.58
C ASN A 28 16.97 30.87 17.35
N ASP A 29 17.62 31.82 16.69
CA ASP A 29 18.52 31.55 15.57
C ASP A 29 19.70 30.67 16.03
N LEU A 30 20.29 30.96 17.20
CA LEU A 30 21.37 30.16 17.80
C LEU A 30 20.90 28.74 18.19
N LYS A 31 19.67 28.59 18.69
CA LYS A 31 19.08 27.28 18.95
C LYS A 31 18.86 26.48 17.66
N LEU A 32 18.42 27.15 16.59
CA LEU A 32 18.20 26.52 15.29
C LEU A 32 19.53 26.04 14.69
N THR A 33 20.58 26.86 14.71
CA THR A 33 21.91 26.48 14.19
C THR A 33 22.49 25.30 14.96
N ASN A 34 22.36 25.29 16.29
CA ASN A 34 22.79 24.16 17.13
C ASN A 34 22.01 22.87 16.81
N LYS A 35 20.70 22.97 16.56
CA LYS A 35 19.88 21.82 16.17
C LYS A 35 20.32 21.24 14.81
N VAL A 36 20.55 22.10 13.82
CA VAL A 36 21.04 21.70 12.50
C VAL A 36 22.42 21.06 12.61
N TYR A 37 23.32 21.65 13.41
CA TYR A 37 24.66 21.10 13.65
C TYR A 37 24.60 19.68 14.23
N ARG A 38 23.76 19.46 15.25
CA ARG A 38 23.55 18.12 15.83
C ARG A 38 23.01 17.12 14.80
N GLN A 39 22.07 17.52 13.96
CA GLN A 39 21.54 16.65 12.90
C GLN A 39 22.61 16.31 11.86
N ARG A 40 23.43 17.28 11.48
CA ARG A 40 24.54 17.06 10.54
C ARG A 40 25.56 16.06 11.10
N ASN A 41 25.94 16.21 12.37
CA ASN A 41 26.88 15.28 13.00
C ASN A 41 26.31 13.86 13.09
N LYS A 42 25.01 13.71 13.38
CA LYS A 42 24.34 12.40 13.34
C LYS A 42 24.38 11.77 11.95
N LEU A 43 24.14 12.57 10.91
CA LEU A 43 24.21 12.09 9.52
C LEU A 43 25.65 11.66 9.16
N THR A 44 26.65 12.47 9.48
CA THR A 44 28.06 12.14 9.22
C THR A 44 28.47 10.85 9.93
N ALA A 45 28.09 10.69 11.20
CA ALA A 45 28.38 9.47 11.96
C ALA A 45 27.72 8.23 11.32
N ALA A 46 26.45 8.34 10.88
CA ALA A 46 25.76 7.25 10.21
C ALA A 46 26.44 6.87 8.89
N VAL A 47 26.89 7.85 8.10
CA VAL A 47 27.64 7.61 6.86
C VAL A 47 29.00 6.95 7.14
N GLN A 48 29.69 7.36 8.20
CA GLN A 48 30.97 6.76 8.61
C GLN A 48 30.84 5.32 9.10
N GLN A 49 29.65 4.91 9.56
CA GLN A 49 29.39 3.55 10.02
C GLN A 49 29.03 2.58 8.88
N LEU A 50 28.80 3.09 7.66
CA LEU A 50 28.52 2.24 6.50
C LEU A 50 29.77 1.44 6.10
N SER A 51 29.56 0.18 5.73
CA SER A 51 30.63 -0.62 5.14
C SER A 51 30.95 -0.15 3.71
N ASP A 52 32.16 -0.39 3.23
CA ASP A 52 32.58 0.00 1.87
C ASP A 52 31.64 -0.53 0.77
N LYS A 53 31.01 -1.69 1.01
CA LYS A 53 30.05 -2.31 0.09
C LYS A 53 28.71 -1.56 0.02
N GLU A 54 28.33 -0.89 1.10
CA GLU A 54 27.06 -0.17 1.21
C GLU A 54 27.17 1.27 0.70
N ILE A 55 28.38 1.84 0.61
CA ILE A 55 28.60 3.22 0.15
C ILE A 55 27.98 3.49 -1.23
N PRO A 56 28.19 2.65 -2.28
CA PRO A 56 27.57 2.88 -3.58
C PRO A 56 26.04 2.82 -3.52
N ALA A 57 25.49 1.90 -2.74
CA ALA A 57 24.05 1.74 -2.57
C ALA A 57 23.43 2.94 -1.83
N ALA A 58 24.07 3.43 -0.77
CA ALA A 58 23.64 4.61 -0.03
C ALA A 58 23.71 5.88 -0.89
N ASN A 59 24.76 6.04 -1.69
CA ASN A 59 24.88 7.18 -2.61
C ASN A 59 23.79 7.14 -3.70
N HIS A 60 23.51 5.95 -4.24
CA HIS A 60 22.41 5.76 -5.17
C HIS A 60 21.06 6.10 -4.51
N PHE A 61 20.82 5.64 -3.28
CA PHE A 61 19.60 5.94 -2.53
C PHE A 61 19.37 7.45 -2.34
N ILE A 62 20.40 8.19 -1.92
CA ILE A 62 20.31 9.66 -1.76
C ILE A 62 20.02 10.37 -3.09
N THR A 63 20.51 9.81 -4.20
CA THR A 63 20.26 10.34 -5.55
C THR A 63 18.82 10.07 -5.99
N THR A 64 18.33 8.85 -5.76
CA THR A 64 16.98 8.41 -6.12
C THR A 64 15.91 9.10 -5.27
N MET A 65 16.20 9.43 -4.01
CA MET A 65 15.28 10.11 -3.09
C MET A 65 15.23 11.63 -3.30
N ARG A 66 15.45 12.10 -4.53
CA ARG A 66 15.31 13.51 -4.94
C ARG A 66 14.26 13.67 -6.00
N TYR A 67 13.64 14.85 -6.06
CA TYR A 67 12.72 15.15 -7.15
C TYR A 67 13.46 15.18 -8.49
N PRO A 68 13.02 14.41 -9.49
CA PRO A 68 13.72 14.34 -10.77
C PRO A 68 13.45 15.55 -11.67
N LYS A 69 12.28 16.19 -11.52
CA LYS A 69 11.81 17.30 -12.35
C LYS A 69 10.94 18.25 -11.53
N GLY A 70 10.67 19.44 -12.07
CA GLY A 70 9.79 20.45 -11.48
C GLY A 70 10.50 21.48 -10.60
N PRO A 71 9.74 22.33 -9.89
CA PRO A 71 10.30 23.43 -9.09
C PRO A 71 11.22 22.99 -7.95
N ASP A 72 11.02 21.76 -7.45
CA ASP A 72 11.80 21.18 -6.37
C ASP A 72 12.86 20.19 -6.88
N ALA A 73 13.15 20.17 -8.18
CA ALA A 73 14.15 19.28 -8.77
C ALA A 73 15.48 19.33 -8.01
N GLY A 74 16.03 18.16 -7.72
CA GLY A 74 17.27 18.02 -6.95
C GLY A 74 17.11 18.17 -5.43
N LYS A 75 15.97 18.65 -4.90
CA LYS A 75 15.72 18.62 -3.45
C LYS A 75 15.36 17.21 -3.00
N LEU A 76 15.67 16.89 -1.74
CA LEU A 76 15.24 15.65 -1.09
C LEU A 76 13.70 15.58 -1.04
N LEU A 77 13.15 14.38 -1.28
CA LEU A 77 11.73 14.12 -1.13
C LEU A 77 11.24 14.50 0.27
N SER A 78 10.01 14.99 0.38
CA SER A 78 9.43 15.33 1.67
C SER A 78 9.35 14.10 2.60
N PRO A 79 9.48 14.27 3.94
CA PRO A 79 9.42 13.15 4.88
C PRO A 79 8.18 12.27 4.70
N TYR A 80 7.05 12.88 4.36
CA TYR A 80 5.81 12.16 4.05
C TYR A 80 5.96 11.16 2.91
N LEU A 81 6.55 11.59 1.77
CA LEU A 81 6.78 10.70 0.63
C LEU A 81 7.82 9.62 0.94
N GLN A 82 8.82 9.95 1.76
CA GLN A 82 9.79 8.96 2.24
C GLN A 82 9.13 7.87 3.09
N THR A 83 8.22 8.25 4.00
CA THR A 83 7.46 7.29 4.81
C THR A 83 6.54 6.43 3.95
N ILE A 84 5.86 7.01 2.96
CA ILE A 84 5.04 6.23 2.02
C ILE A 84 5.89 5.23 1.25
N ALA A 85 7.03 5.66 0.71
CA ALA A 85 7.94 4.77 -0.02
C ALA A 85 8.42 3.62 0.88
N TYR A 86 8.84 3.93 2.11
CA TYR A 86 9.23 2.92 3.09
C TYR A 86 8.10 1.93 3.39
N ASN A 87 6.90 2.43 3.71
CA ASN A 87 5.75 1.58 3.99
C ASN A 87 5.37 0.71 2.80
N SER A 88 5.44 1.24 1.58
CA SER A 88 5.18 0.47 0.36
C SER A 88 6.20 -0.64 0.16
N ILE A 89 7.49 -0.37 0.42
CA ILE A 89 8.54 -1.38 0.35
C ILE A 89 8.32 -2.43 1.43
N ALA A 90 8.10 -2.00 2.68
CA ALA A 90 7.88 -2.88 3.81
C ALA A 90 6.65 -3.76 3.59
N ASP A 91 5.58 -3.18 3.05
CA ASP A 91 4.39 -3.90 2.65
C ASP A 91 4.70 -4.88 1.52
N SER A 92 5.36 -4.46 0.45
CA SER A 92 5.62 -5.36 -0.69
C SER A 92 6.56 -6.53 -0.36
N LEU A 93 7.53 -6.31 0.53
CA LEU A 93 8.55 -7.30 0.89
C LEU A 93 8.13 -8.16 2.09
N TYR A 94 7.39 -7.58 3.04
CA TYR A 94 7.05 -8.24 4.31
C TYR A 94 5.55 -8.41 4.56
N LYS A 95 4.63 -7.77 3.79
CA LYS A 95 3.27 -8.32 3.73
C LYS A 95 3.39 -9.64 3.03
N ARG A 96 3.34 -10.68 3.85
CA ARG A 96 2.67 -11.95 3.67
C ARG A 96 2.00 -12.01 2.29
N ARG A 97 2.78 -12.25 1.23
CA ARG A 97 2.33 -13.15 0.17
C ARG A 97 1.74 -14.29 0.96
N LEU A 98 0.42 -14.44 0.90
CA LEU A 98 -0.38 -15.52 1.48
C LEU A 98 0.59 -16.61 1.94
N SER A 99 0.80 -16.73 3.27
CA SER A 99 1.71 -17.73 3.85
C SER A 99 1.62 -18.99 3.02
N ILE A 100 2.73 -19.65 2.72
CA ILE A 100 2.73 -20.91 1.95
C ILE A 100 1.62 -21.86 2.46
N GLU A 101 1.34 -21.80 3.76
CA GLU A 101 0.20 -22.42 4.44
C GLU A 101 -1.17 -21.94 3.91
N SER A 102 -1.47 -20.65 3.88
CA SER A 102 -2.74 -20.14 3.33
C SER A 102 -2.94 -20.47 1.84
N LEU A 103 -1.87 -20.48 1.04
CA LEU A 103 -1.96 -20.94 -0.36
C LEU A 103 -2.25 -22.45 -0.44
N LYS A 104 -1.71 -23.22 0.49
CA LYS A 104 -1.97 -24.65 0.60
C LYS A 104 -3.41 -24.91 1.06
N ASP A 105 -3.89 -24.17 2.05
CA ASP A 105 -5.27 -24.27 2.54
C ASP A 105 -6.27 -23.92 1.44
N GLU A 106 -6.01 -22.83 0.68
CA GLU A 106 -6.85 -22.43 -0.45
C GLU A 106 -6.84 -23.49 -1.57
N LYS A 107 -5.68 -24.06 -1.88
CA LYS A 107 -5.56 -25.17 -2.84
C LYS A 107 -6.38 -26.38 -2.38
N ASP A 108 -6.24 -26.79 -1.13
CA ASP A 108 -6.91 -27.96 -0.58
C ASP A 108 -8.44 -27.75 -0.56
N GLN A 109 -8.90 -26.53 -0.26
CA GLN A 109 -10.31 -26.16 -0.34
C GLN A 109 -10.86 -26.23 -1.77
N LEU A 110 -10.13 -25.67 -2.75
CA LEU A 110 -10.50 -25.73 -4.16
C LEU A 110 -10.51 -27.16 -4.70
N GLU A 111 -9.63 -28.03 -4.21
CA GLU A 111 -9.61 -29.44 -4.58
C GLU A 111 -10.85 -30.19 -4.06
N MET A 112 -11.26 -29.90 -2.82
CA MET A 112 -12.50 -30.44 -2.25
C MET A 112 -13.74 -29.99 -3.02
N GLU A 113 -13.83 -28.71 -3.36
CA GLU A 113 -14.95 -28.17 -4.15
C GLU A 113 -15.00 -28.79 -5.55
N ASN A 114 -13.86 -28.90 -6.23
CA ASN A 114 -13.79 -29.57 -7.53
C ASN A 114 -14.22 -31.03 -7.46
N LYS A 115 -13.83 -31.76 -6.42
CA LYS A 115 -14.29 -33.15 -6.21
C LYS A 115 -15.80 -33.21 -6.04
N LYS A 116 -16.39 -32.32 -5.24
CA LYS A 116 -17.83 -32.24 -5.00
C LYS A 116 -18.60 -31.90 -6.28
N LEU A 117 -18.15 -30.89 -7.03
CA LEU A 117 -18.75 -30.51 -8.31
C LEU A 117 -18.67 -31.66 -9.31
N ASN A 118 -17.51 -32.32 -9.43
CA ASN A 118 -17.37 -33.48 -10.32
C ASN A 118 -18.32 -34.62 -9.97
N GLN A 119 -18.53 -34.91 -8.69
CA GLN A 119 -19.50 -35.92 -8.25
C GLN A 119 -20.94 -35.53 -8.64
N GLN A 120 -21.31 -34.27 -8.45
CA GLN A 120 -22.63 -33.76 -8.85
C GLN A 120 -22.82 -33.87 -10.37
N THR A 121 -21.82 -33.48 -11.16
CA THR A 121 -21.83 -33.58 -12.62
C THR A 121 -22.00 -35.03 -13.08
N LYS A 122 -21.26 -35.98 -12.49
CA LYS A 122 -21.42 -37.42 -12.79
C LYS A 122 -22.84 -37.92 -12.50
N LYS A 123 -23.43 -37.51 -11.38
CA LYS A 123 -24.80 -37.88 -10.99
C LYS A 123 -25.83 -37.32 -11.98
N LEU A 124 -25.68 -36.07 -12.38
CA LEU A 124 -26.57 -35.42 -13.35
C LEU A 124 -26.47 -36.11 -14.73
N ILE A 125 -25.26 -36.37 -15.21
CA ILE A 125 -25.04 -37.10 -16.48
C ILE A 125 -25.74 -38.47 -16.44
N GLY A 126 -25.62 -39.21 -15.33
CA GLY A 126 -26.30 -40.50 -15.17
C GLY A 126 -27.83 -40.38 -15.28
N LYS A 127 -28.42 -39.39 -14.61
CA LYS A 127 -29.86 -39.11 -14.71
C LYS A 127 -30.28 -38.74 -16.13
N THR A 128 -29.52 -37.88 -16.80
CA THR A 128 -29.80 -37.48 -18.19
C THR A 128 -29.79 -38.69 -19.13
N LYS A 129 -28.81 -39.59 -18.99
CA LYS A 129 -28.75 -40.83 -19.79
C LYS A 129 -29.95 -41.75 -19.52
N SER A 130 -30.30 -41.93 -18.24
CA SER A 130 -31.44 -42.77 -17.85
C SER A 130 -32.77 -42.24 -18.39
N LEU A 131 -33.00 -40.93 -18.26
CA LEU A 131 -34.19 -40.28 -18.83
C LEU A 131 -34.20 -40.36 -20.35
N GLY A 132 -33.06 -40.16 -21.00
CA GLY A 132 -32.91 -40.33 -22.45
C GLY A 132 -33.34 -41.73 -22.91
N ALA A 133 -32.88 -42.78 -22.24
CA ALA A 133 -33.26 -44.16 -22.54
C ALA A 133 -34.77 -44.42 -22.34
N GLN A 134 -35.37 -43.84 -21.28
CA GLN A 134 -36.82 -43.95 -21.06
C GLN A 134 -37.63 -43.26 -22.17
N VAL A 135 -37.20 -42.07 -22.60
CA VAL A 135 -37.85 -41.34 -23.70
C VAL A 135 -37.75 -42.11 -25.01
N GLU A 136 -36.59 -42.70 -25.32
CA GLU A 136 -36.43 -43.56 -26.49
C GLU A 136 -37.35 -44.79 -26.44
N HIS A 137 -37.44 -45.44 -25.29
CA HIS A 137 -38.32 -46.60 -25.12
C HIS A 137 -39.79 -46.24 -25.35
N LEU A 138 -40.28 -45.15 -24.76
CA LEU A 138 -41.64 -44.66 -24.96
C LEU A 138 -41.91 -44.27 -26.43
N ARG A 139 -40.92 -43.68 -27.09
CA ARG A 139 -41.01 -43.36 -28.53
C ARG A 139 -41.15 -44.62 -29.36
N ASN A 140 -40.36 -45.66 -29.07
CA ASN A 140 -40.41 -46.94 -29.78
C ASN A 140 -41.75 -47.65 -29.54
N GLN A 141 -42.25 -47.69 -28.30
CA GLN A 141 -43.58 -48.23 -27.99
C GLN A 141 -44.68 -47.49 -28.79
N LYS A 142 -44.64 -46.15 -28.81
CA LYS A 142 -45.60 -45.36 -29.60
C LYS A 142 -45.54 -45.71 -31.09
N LEU A 143 -44.35 -45.87 -31.66
CA LEU A 143 -44.19 -46.25 -33.07
C LEU A 143 -44.74 -47.65 -33.36
N GLN A 144 -44.56 -48.60 -32.43
CA GLN A 144 -45.15 -49.94 -32.52
C GLN A 144 -46.68 -49.86 -32.53
N TYR A 145 -47.29 -49.18 -31.55
CA TYR A 145 -48.75 -49.01 -31.50
C TYR A 145 -49.32 -48.35 -32.77
N VAL A 146 -48.64 -47.31 -33.28
CA VAL A 146 -49.06 -46.66 -34.54
C VAL A 146 -49.00 -47.64 -35.72
N SER A 147 -48.01 -48.52 -35.75
CA SER A 147 -47.85 -49.53 -36.81
C SER A 147 -48.92 -50.61 -36.70
N GLU A 148 -49.24 -51.08 -35.49
CA GLU A 148 -50.33 -52.02 -35.23
C GLU A 148 -51.68 -51.47 -35.70
N ILE A 149 -52.01 -50.22 -35.34
CA ILE A 149 -53.25 -49.57 -35.78
C ILE A 149 -53.34 -49.54 -37.31
N ARG A 150 -52.25 -49.18 -38.00
CA ARG A 150 -52.20 -49.13 -39.47
C ARG A 150 -52.36 -50.49 -40.13
N SER A 151 -52.02 -51.58 -39.45
CA SER A 151 -52.18 -52.93 -39.99
C SER A 151 -53.62 -53.47 -39.91
N LEU A 152 -54.46 -52.84 -39.07
CA LEU A 152 -55.85 -53.23 -38.84
C LEU A 152 -56.86 -52.42 -39.68
N VAL A 153 -56.41 -51.37 -40.37
CA VAL A 153 -57.18 -50.53 -41.31
C VAL A 153 -56.85 -50.94 -42.72
#